data_AF-A0A7W0T3S6-F1
#
_entry.id   AF-A0A7W0T3S6-F1
#
_cell.length_a   1.000
_cell.length_b   1.000
_cell.length_c   1.000
_cell.angle_alpha   90.00
_cell.angle_beta   90.00
_cell.angle_gamma   90.00
#
_symmetry.space_group_name_H-M   'P 1'
#
loop_
_entity.id
_entity.type
_entity.pdbx_description
1 polymer ?
#
loop_
_entity_poly.entity_id
_entity_poly.type
_entity_poly.pdbx_seq_one_letter_code
_entity_poly.pdbx_strand_id
1 'polypeptide(L)'
;MAQPTRNGPCSCGSGIKYKKCCLPVETVSVTTMPARGRRVVERRGQQMYASRGIGEAQLDAAADHFARRDRREGPAAQIMRFARPLLDAAGDDPARMKHAVNHGMAFWNLALCTGDRYEQLLTTMANEMGDHADKFRGLAAEMVERHRAMFPELHGGRT
;
A
#
# COMPACT_ATOMS: atom_id res chain seq x y z
N MET A 1 48.58 -25.21 -13.18
CA MET A 1 47.61 -24.99 -12.07
C MET A 1 46.23 -24.86 -12.68
N ALA A 2 45.22 -25.60 -12.19
CA ALA A 2 43.86 -25.50 -12.70
C ALA A 2 43.29 -24.10 -12.38
N GLN A 3 42.63 -23.46 -13.34
CA GLN A 3 41.95 -22.19 -13.08
C GLN A 3 40.82 -22.41 -12.05
N PRO A 4 40.68 -21.54 -11.03
CA PRO A 4 39.62 -21.68 -10.04
C PRO A 4 38.26 -21.51 -10.70
N THR A 5 37.30 -22.37 -10.34
CA THR A 5 35.91 -22.20 -10.79
C THR A 5 35.31 -20.94 -10.15
N ARG A 6 34.33 -20.31 -10.81
CA ARG A 6 33.69 -19.06 -10.33
C ARG A 6 33.21 -19.10 -8.87
N ASN A 7 32.73 -20.25 -8.40
CA ASN A 7 32.27 -20.45 -7.02
C ASN A 7 33.30 -21.15 -6.12
N GLY A 8 34.44 -21.60 -6.65
CA GLY A 8 35.51 -22.24 -5.91
C GLY A 8 36.38 -21.25 -5.12
N PRO A 9 37.28 -21.75 -4.26
CA PRO A 9 38.20 -20.91 -3.49
C PRO A 9 39.14 -20.13 -4.42
N CYS A 10 39.41 -18.87 -4.07
CA CYS A 10 40.30 -18.01 -4.85
C CYS A 10 41.76 -18.49 -4.75
N SER A 11 42.47 -18.48 -5.87
CA SER A 11 43.87 -18.91 -5.96
C SER A 11 44.87 -17.95 -5.30
N CYS A 12 44.46 -16.76 -4.86
CA CYS A 12 45.32 -15.80 -4.16
C CYS A 12 45.54 -16.11 -2.67
N GLY A 13 44.94 -17.19 -2.15
CA GLY A 13 45.09 -17.61 -0.74
C GLY A 13 44.15 -16.90 0.24
N SER A 14 43.21 -16.08 -0.24
CA SER A 14 42.28 -15.33 0.63
C SER A 14 41.22 -16.20 1.33
N GLY A 15 41.02 -17.45 0.90
CA GLY A 15 39.95 -18.33 1.42
C GLY A 15 38.52 -17.95 0.98
N ILE A 16 38.34 -16.89 0.19
CA ILE A 16 37.04 -16.41 -0.30
C ILE A 16 36.74 -16.98 -1.70
N LYS A 17 35.47 -17.09 -2.09
CA LYS A 17 35.05 -17.52 -3.44
C LYS A 17 35.64 -16.62 -4.54
N TYR A 18 36.15 -17.21 -5.63
CA TYR A 18 36.83 -16.50 -6.72
C TYR A 18 36.02 -15.31 -7.28
N LYS A 19 34.70 -15.46 -7.48
CA LYS A 19 33.80 -14.38 -7.94
C LYS A 19 33.68 -13.15 -7.03
N LYS A 20 34.13 -13.24 -5.78
CA LYS A 20 34.10 -12.14 -4.80
C LYS A 20 35.50 -11.61 -4.46
N CYS A 21 36.54 -12.13 -5.11
CA CYS A 21 37.93 -11.82 -4.80
C CYS A 21 38.67 -11.32 -6.05
N CYS A 22 39.29 -12.21 -6.82
CA CYS A 22 40.12 -11.83 -7.96
C CYS A 22 39.43 -11.93 -9.32
N LEU A 23 38.17 -12.40 -9.39
CA LEU A 23 37.41 -12.30 -10.64
C LEU A 23 37.03 -10.84 -10.85
N PRO A 24 37.42 -10.20 -11.98
CA PRO A 24 36.99 -8.85 -12.30
C PRO A 24 35.46 -8.83 -12.27
N VAL A 25 34.90 -7.99 -11.41
CA VAL A 25 33.47 -7.72 -11.47
C VAL A 25 33.28 -6.98 -12.78
N GLU A 26 32.77 -7.67 -13.81
CA GLU A 26 32.17 -6.98 -14.94
C GLU A 26 31.02 -6.15 -14.38
N THR A 27 31.33 -4.89 -14.07
CA THR A 27 30.35 -3.87 -13.78
C THR A 27 29.66 -3.63 -15.11
N VAL A 28 28.62 -4.42 -15.38
CA VAL A 28 27.69 -4.12 -16.47
C VAL A 28 27.06 -2.78 -16.12
N SER A 29 27.69 -1.71 -16.62
CA SER A 29 27.15 -0.37 -16.54
C SER A 29 25.87 -0.40 -17.34
N VAL A 30 24.75 -0.15 -16.67
CA VAL A 30 23.41 -0.11 -17.27
C VAL A 30 23.35 0.90 -18.44
N THR A 31 24.34 1.79 -18.52
CA THR A 31 24.56 2.81 -19.55
C THR A 31 24.82 2.24 -20.95
N THR A 32 25.31 1.01 -21.11
CA THR A 32 25.75 0.49 -22.42
C THR A 32 24.72 -0.39 -23.15
N MET A 33 23.51 -0.58 -22.63
CA MET A 33 22.48 -1.38 -23.32
C MET A 33 21.64 -0.53 -24.30
N PRO A 34 21.32 -1.04 -25.52
CA PRO A 34 20.48 -0.35 -26.48
C PRO A 34 19.08 -0.07 -25.92
N ALA A 35 18.52 1.11 -26.24
CA ALA A 35 17.30 1.64 -25.66
C ALA A 35 16.02 0.81 -25.92
N ARG A 36 16.04 -0.08 -26.92
CA ARG A 36 14.88 -0.93 -27.26
C ARG A 36 14.80 -2.13 -26.31
N GLY A 37 13.80 -2.11 -25.42
CA GLY A 37 13.55 -3.17 -24.44
C GLY A 37 13.85 -2.78 -22.98
N ARG A 38 14.14 -1.50 -22.70
CA ARG A 38 14.25 -0.99 -21.33
C ARG A 38 12.85 -0.99 -20.69
N ARG A 39 12.59 -2.00 -19.86
CA ARG A 39 11.42 -2.06 -18.97
C ARG A 39 11.77 -1.27 -17.71
N VAL A 40 11.20 -0.08 -17.59
CA VAL A 40 11.56 0.89 -16.54
C VAL A 40 10.34 1.19 -15.69
N VAL A 41 10.54 1.25 -14.38
CA VAL A 41 9.57 1.77 -13.41
C VAL A 41 10.17 3.04 -12.82
N GLU A 42 9.41 4.14 -12.83
CA GLU A 42 9.86 5.39 -12.25
C GLU A 42 9.53 5.46 -10.75
N ARG A 43 10.49 5.94 -9.95
CA ARG A 43 10.33 6.12 -8.52
C ARG A 43 11.06 7.38 -8.05
N ARG A 44 10.34 8.39 -7.56
CA ARG A 44 10.91 9.69 -7.11
C ARG A 44 11.89 10.33 -8.11
N GLY A 45 11.56 10.29 -9.40
CA GLY A 45 12.42 10.77 -10.48
C GLY A 45 13.64 9.87 -10.78
N GLN A 46 13.77 8.70 -10.13
CA GLN A 46 14.77 7.69 -10.48
C GLN A 46 14.15 6.60 -11.35
N GLN A 47 14.83 6.27 -12.45
CA GLN A 47 14.47 5.16 -13.32
C GLN A 47 15.02 3.84 -12.76
N MET A 48 14.14 2.93 -12.40
CA MET A 48 14.50 1.57 -11.99
C MET A 48 14.32 0.60 -13.16
N TYR A 49 15.38 -0.15 -13.48
CA TYR A 49 15.36 -1.11 -14.58
C TYR A 49 14.90 -2.49 -14.12
N ALA A 50 13.92 -3.05 -14.82
CA ALA A 50 13.42 -4.39 -14.58
C ALA A 50 14.13 -5.43 -15.46
N SER A 51 14.27 -6.65 -14.92
CA SER A 51 14.83 -7.80 -15.65
C SER A 51 13.95 -8.20 -16.84
N ARG A 52 14.55 -8.80 -17.88
CA ARG A 52 13.86 -9.21 -19.14
C ARG A 52 12.65 -10.13 -18.97
N GLY A 53 12.49 -10.80 -17.82
CA GLY A 53 11.36 -11.71 -17.53
C GLY A 53 10.14 -11.07 -16.88
N ILE A 54 10.16 -9.77 -16.58
CA ILE A 54 9.05 -9.08 -15.89
C ILE A 54 8.06 -8.53 -16.92
N GLY A 55 6.84 -9.06 -16.94
CA GLY A 55 5.77 -8.63 -17.86
C GLY A 55 5.23 -7.22 -17.55
N GLU A 56 4.48 -6.62 -18.48
CA GLU A 56 3.94 -5.25 -18.33
C GLU A 56 3.03 -5.12 -17.11
N ALA A 57 2.12 -6.07 -16.87
CA ALA A 57 1.26 -6.08 -15.68
C ALA A 57 2.06 -6.07 -14.35
N GLN A 58 3.26 -6.65 -14.34
CA GLN A 58 4.12 -6.64 -13.15
C GLN A 58 4.86 -5.30 -12.99
N LEU A 59 5.15 -4.59 -14.09
CA LEU A 59 5.70 -3.23 -14.05
C LEU A 59 4.65 -2.25 -13.53
N ASP A 60 3.40 -2.37 -13.97
CA ASP A 60 2.29 -1.54 -13.50
C ASP A 60 2.04 -1.76 -12.00
N ALA A 61 1.99 -3.02 -11.57
CA ALA A 61 1.88 -3.36 -10.14
C ALA A 61 3.05 -2.79 -9.31
N ALA A 62 4.26 -2.77 -9.85
CA ALA A 62 5.42 -2.19 -9.19
C ALA A 62 5.33 -0.65 -9.12
N ALA A 63 4.90 0.01 -10.20
CA ALA A 63 4.69 1.45 -10.23
C ALA A 63 3.63 1.87 -9.20
N ASP A 64 2.51 1.16 -9.13
CA ASP A 64 1.46 1.38 -8.13
C ASP A 64 1.96 1.16 -6.71
N HIS A 65 2.72 0.09 -6.48
CA HIS A 65 3.34 -0.17 -5.18
C HIS A 65 4.26 0.98 -4.76
N PHE A 66 5.12 1.46 -5.65
CA PHE A 66 6.00 2.58 -5.37
C PHE A 66 5.24 3.89 -5.17
N ALA A 67 4.21 4.16 -5.96
CA ALA A 67 3.36 5.33 -5.79
C ALA A 67 2.63 5.32 -4.44
N ARG A 68 2.14 4.15 -3.97
CA ARG A 68 1.55 4.00 -2.63
C ARG A 68 2.60 4.19 -1.52
N ARG A 69 3.78 3.57 -1.68
CA ARG A 69 4.88 3.65 -0.72
C ARG A 69 5.49 5.05 -0.61
N ASP A 70 5.60 5.75 -1.73
CA ASP A 70 6.18 7.08 -1.81
C ASP A 70 5.22 8.17 -1.34
N ARG A 71 3.90 7.93 -1.45
CA ARG A 71 2.87 8.71 -0.74
C ARG A 71 2.98 8.60 0.79
N ARG A 72 3.76 7.64 1.33
CA ARG A 72 3.93 7.36 2.77
C ARG A 72 2.61 7.25 3.56
N GLU A 73 1.50 6.98 2.89
CA GLU A 73 0.19 7.00 3.53
C GLU A 73 -0.07 5.64 4.17
N GLY A 74 0.47 5.47 5.37
CA GLY A 74 0.20 4.29 6.19
C GLY A 74 -1.29 4.17 6.52
N PRO A 75 -1.73 3.00 7.03
CA PRO A 75 -3.14 2.73 7.33
C PRO A 75 -3.79 3.82 8.21
N ALA A 76 -3.06 4.34 9.19
CA ALA A 76 -3.54 5.43 10.04
C ALA A 76 -3.87 6.71 9.25
N ALA A 77 -3.03 7.10 8.29
CA ALA A 77 -3.26 8.30 7.48
C ALA A 77 -4.46 8.11 6.53
N GLN A 78 -4.68 6.90 6.02
CA GLN A 78 -5.86 6.57 5.22
C GLN A 78 -7.15 6.68 6.04
N ILE A 79 -7.14 6.17 7.28
CA ILE A 79 -8.27 6.31 8.22
C ILE A 79 -8.53 7.78 8.54
N MET A 80 -7.49 8.58 8.78
CA MET A 80 -7.65 10.02 9.05
C MET A 80 -8.19 10.78 7.83
N ARG A 81 -7.73 10.45 6.62
CA ARG A 81 -8.26 11.02 5.38
C ARG A 81 -9.70 10.62 5.13
N PHE A 82 -10.04 9.38 5.44
CA PHE A 82 -11.41 8.88 5.38
C PHE A 82 -12.33 9.65 6.34
N ALA A 83 -11.93 9.76 7.61
CA ALA A 83 -12.68 10.43 8.68
C ALA A 83 -12.67 11.96 8.58
N ARG A 84 -11.98 12.54 7.58
CA ARG A 84 -11.79 13.98 7.44
C ARG A 84 -13.08 14.81 7.52
N PRO A 85 -14.20 14.43 6.87
CA PRO A 85 -15.45 15.20 6.99
C PRO A 85 -15.98 15.26 8.42
N LEU A 86 -15.82 14.19 9.21
CA LEU A 86 -16.23 14.14 10.60
C LEU A 86 -15.33 15.03 11.48
N LEU A 87 -14.03 15.03 11.19
CA LEU A 87 -13.05 15.88 11.88
C LEU A 87 -13.29 17.37 11.57
N ASP A 88 -13.54 17.71 10.32
CA ASP A 88 -13.84 19.09 9.91
C ASP A 88 -15.14 19.58 10.58
N ALA A 89 -16.17 18.72 10.68
CA ALA A 89 -17.41 19.06 11.38
C ALA A 89 -17.26 19.19 12.91
N ALA A 90 -16.30 18.48 13.50
CA ALA A 90 -15.99 18.58 14.93
C ALA A 90 -15.32 19.91 15.32
N GLY A 91 -14.60 20.54 14.38
CA GLY A 91 -13.79 21.73 14.65
C GLY A 91 -12.63 21.42 15.60
N ASP A 92 -12.24 22.41 16.41
CA ASP A 92 -11.09 22.31 17.32
C ASP A 92 -11.44 21.78 18.72
N ASP A 93 -12.67 21.28 18.92
CA ASP A 93 -13.12 20.72 20.21
C ASP A 93 -12.55 19.30 20.40
N PRO A 94 -11.68 19.06 21.42
CA PRO A 94 -11.02 17.78 21.61
C PRO A 94 -11.98 16.60 21.87
N ALA A 95 -13.10 16.84 22.56
CA ALA A 95 -14.08 15.79 22.82
C ALA A 95 -14.81 15.42 21.53
N ARG A 96 -15.23 16.43 20.74
CA ARG A 96 -15.88 16.20 19.44
C ARG A 96 -14.93 15.54 18.44
N MET A 97 -13.66 15.92 18.42
CA MET A 97 -12.63 15.28 17.60
C MET A 97 -12.45 13.80 17.97
N LYS A 98 -12.36 13.48 19.27
CA LYS A 98 -12.29 12.08 19.73
C LYS A 98 -13.50 11.28 19.25
N HIS A 99 -14.70 11.85 19.36
CA HIS A 99 -15.91 11.21 18.84
C HIS A 99 -15.85 11.02 17.32
N ALA A 100 -15.39 12.02 16.56
CA ALA A 100 -15.24 11.93 15.10
C ALA A 100 -14.26 10.82 14.67
N VAL A 101 -13.13 10.66 15.36
CA VAL A 101 -12.18 9.57 15.11
C VAL A 101 -12.82 8.21 15.37
N ASN A 102 -13.50 8.05 16.51
CA ASN A 102 -14.17 6.80 16.86
C ASN A 102 -15.26 6.42 15.84
N HIS A 103 -16.07 7.39 15.42
CA HIS A 103 -17.07 7.20 14.37
C HIS A 103 -16.41 6.82 13.04
N GLY A 104 -15.33 7.50 12.66
CA GLY A 104 -14.55 7.16 11.46
C GLY A 104 -14.05 5.71 11.48
N MET A 105 -13.50 5.23 12.59
CA MET A 105 -13.07 3.84 12.70
C MET A 105 -14.25 2.86 12.60
N ALA A 106 -15.37 3.20 13.22
CA ALA A 106 -16.52 2.31 13.21
C ALA A 106 -17.19 2.23 11.83
N PHE A 107 -17.34 3.37 11.13
CA PHE A 107 -17.85 3.38 9.75
C PHE A 107 -16.90 2.69 8.77
N TRP A 108 -15.59 2.77 9.00
CA TRP A 108 -14.61 1.98 8.23
C TRP A 108 -14.88 0.48 8.37
N ASN A 109 -15.04 -0.02 9.61
CA ASN A 109 -15.35 -1.42 9.86
C ASN A 109 -16.69 -1.82 9.26
N LEU A 110 -17.69 -0.95 9.38
CA LEU A 110 -19.02 -1.16 8.82
C LEU A 110 -18.95 -1.28 7.29
N ALA A 111 -18.17 -0.44 6.61
CA ALA A 111 -18.02 -0.46 5.17
C ALA A 111 -17.39 -1.76 4.63
N LEU A 112 -16.57 -2.43 5.44
CA LEU A 112 -15.97 -3.73 5.12
C LEU A 112 -16.89 -4.91 5.43
N CYS A 113 -18.02 -4.69 6.10
CA CYS A 113 -19.03 -5.70 6.34
C CYS A 113 -19.99 -5.79 5.15
N THR A 114 -20.51 -7.00 4.90
CA THR A 114 -21.53 -7.26 3.88
C THR A 114 -22.64 -8.14 4.47
N GLY A 115 -23.82 -8.09 3.86
CA GLY A 115 -24.99 -8.89 4.26
C GLY A 115 -25.38 -8.70 5.72
N ASP A 116 -25.78 -9.79 6.37
CA ASP A 116 -26.33 -9.78 7.74
C ASP A 116 -25.40 -9.15 8.78
N ARG A 117 -24.08 -9.26 8.59
CA ARG A 117 -23.10 -8.67 9.51
C ARG A 117 -23.11 -7.14 9.48
N TYR A 118 -23.40 -6.55 8.33
CA TYR A 118 -23.55 -5.09 8.19
C TYR A 118 -24.75 -4.62 9.01
N GLU A 119 -25.91 -5.24 8.81
CA GLU A 119 -27.15 -4.85 9.47
C GLU A 119 -27.09 -5.01 10.99
N GLN A 120 -26.49 -6.10 11.47
CA GLN A 120 -26.31 -6.35 12.91
C GLN A 120 -25.42 -5.29 13.57
N LEU A 121 -24.29 -4.96 12.93
CA LEU A 121 -23.36 -3.97 13.45
C LEU A 121 -23.98 -2.56 13.43
N LEU A 122 -24.62 -2.19 12.31
CA LEU A 122 -25.32 -0.91 12.19
C LEU A 122 -26.42 -0.76 13.24
N THR A 123 -27.22 -1.81 13.45
CA THR A 123 -28.31 -1.80 14.43
C THR A 123 -27.77 -1.65 15.85
N THR A 124 -26.74 -2.41 16.21
CA THR A 124 -26.10 -2.32 17.54
C THR A 124 -25.61 -0.90 17.80
N MET A 125 -24.86 -0.33 16.86
CA MET A 125 -24.32 1.02 16.99
C MET A 125 -25.40 2.10 17.03
N ALA A 126 -26.43 1.98 16.20
CA ALA A 126 -27.52 2.96 16.16
C ALA A 126 -28.33 2.95 17.47
N ASN A 127 -28.51 1.79 18.10
CA ASN A 127 -29.20 1.69 19.39
C ASN A 127 -28.46 2.41 20.52
N GLU A 128 -27.12 2.41 20.50
CA GLU A 128 -26.31 3.18 21.46
C GLU A 128 -26.49 4.69 21.30
N MET A 129 -26.99 5.16 20.15
CA MET A 129 -27.23 6.57 19.87
C MET A 129 -28.60 7.08 20.31
N GLY A 130 -29.49 6.20 20.80
CA GLY A 130 -30.81 6.58 21.29
C GLY A 130 -31.60 7.42 20.28
N ASP A 131 -32.04 8.61 20.69
CA ASP A 131 -32.83 9.54 19.87
C ASP A 131 -32.09 10.05 18.61
N HIS A 132 -30.78 9.79 18.50
CA HIS A 132 -29.97 10.16 17.34
C HIS A 132 -29.75 9.00 16.36
N ALA A 133 -30.37 7.84 16.58
CA ALA A 133 -30.19 6.63 15.77
C ALA A 133 -30.39 6.88 14.26
N ASP A 134 -31.44 7.60 13.86
CA ASP A 134 -31.73 7.82 12.44
C ASP A 134 -30.73 8.75 11.77
N LYS A 135 -30.29 9.81 12.48
CA LYS A 135 -29.20 10.68 12.01
C LYS A 135 -27.89 9.90 11.88
N PHE A 136 -27.62 9.01 12.84
CA PHE A 136 -26.45 8.15 12.82
C PHE A 136 -26.49 7.19 11.62
N ARG A 137 -27.63 6.54 11.33
CA ARG A 137 -27.80 5.66 10.17
C ARG A 137 -27.58 6.39 8.85
N GLY A 138 -28.12 7.60 8.71
CA GLY A 138 -27.89 8.45 7.54
C GLY A 138 -26.41 8.76 7.34
N LEU A 139 -25.73 9.21 8.40
CA LEU A 139 -24.30 9.48 8.37
C LEU A 139 -23.47 8.23 8.07
N ALA A 140 -23.83 7.08 8.64
CA ALA A 140 -23.17 5.80 8.39
C ALA A 140 -23.24 5.41 6.91
N ALA A 141 -24.41 5.57 6.27
CA ALA A 141 -24.59 5.29 4.85
C ALA A 141 -23.68 6.17 3.98
N GLU A 142 -23.64 7.49 4.23
CA GLU A 142 -22.76 8.42 3.50
C GLU A 142 -21.29 8.06 3.65
N MET A 143 -20.85 7.74 4.88
CA MET A 143 -19.46 7.39 5.15
C MET A 143 -19.09 6.02 4.56
N VAL A 144 -20.01 5.05 4.51
CA VAL A 144 -19.77 3.76 3.86
C VAL A 144 -19.61 3.92 2.35
N GLU A 145 -20.46 4.73 1.70
CA GLU A 145 -20.33 5.03 0.27
C GLU A 145 -19.02 5.75 -0.03
N ARG A 146 -18.64 6.73 0.81
CA ARG A 146 -17.32 7.36 0.73
C ARG A 146 -16.18 6.34 0.81
N HIS A 147 -16.25 5.39 1.73
CA HIS A 147 -15.22 4.36 1.88
C HIS A 147 -15.11 3.50 0.61
N ARG A 148 -16.25 3.10 0.03
CA ARG A 148 -16.29 2.33 -1.22
C ARG A 148 -15.68 3.08 -2.39
N ALA A 149 -15.97 4.38 -2.50
CA ALA A 149 -15.39 5.25 -3.54
C ALA A 149 -13.88 5.49 -3.36
N MET A 150 -13.42 5.63 -2.11
CA MET A 150 -12.01 5.90 -1.80
C MET A 150 -11.12 4.65 -1.88
N PHE A 151 -11.67 3.47 -1.61
CA PHE A 151 -10.91 2.22 -1.49
C PHE A 151 -11.60 1.07 -2.26
N PRO A 152 -11.86 1.21 -3.57
CA PRO A 152 -12.59 0.21 -4.35
C PRO A 152 -11.93 -1.18 -4.32
N GLU A 153 -10.60 -1.24 -4.18
CA GLU A 153 -9.85 -2.50 -4.08
C GLU A 153 -10.16 -3.32 -2.82
N LEU A 154 -10.74 -2.70 -1.79
CA LEU A 154 -11.13 -3.39 -0.55
C LEU A 154 -12.52 -4.03 -0.65
N HIS A 155 -13.30 -3.70 -1.71
CA HIS A 155 -14.68 -4.17 -1.92
C HIS A 155 -14.84 -5.04 -3.16
N GLY A 156 -13.90 -4.96 -4.12
CA GLY A 156 -13.81 -5.91 -5.23
C GLY A 156 -13.32 -7.26 -4.71
N GLY A 157 -14.22 -8.23 -4.58
CA GLY A 157 -13.96 -9.53 -3.95
C GLY A 157 -12.68 -10.21 -4.44
N ARG A 158 -11.99 -10.87 -3.51
CA ARG A 158 -11.14 -12.03 -3.81
C ARG A 158 -12.03 -13.08 -4.49
N THR A 159 -12.02 -13.10 -5.82
CA THR A 159 -12.45 -14.26 -6.61
C THR A 159 -11.54 -15.44 -6.32
#